data_AF-A0A5C3MP98-F1
#
_entry.id   AF-A0A5C3MP98-F1
#
_cell.length_a   1.000
_cell.length_b   1.000
_cell.length_c   1.000
_cell.angle_alpha   90.00
_cell.angle_beta   90.00
_cell.angle_gamma   90.00
#
_symmetry.space_group_name_H-M   'P 1'
#
loop_
_entity.id
_entity.type
_entity.pdbx_description
1 polymer ?
#
loop_
_entity_poly.entity_id
_entity_poly.type
_entity_poly.pdbx_seq_one_letter_code
_entity_poly.pdbx_strand_id
1 'polypeptide(L)'
;MLVCSSKASSLISPIPLYGNNCEGSSVCSSYNIGSDCQGGLALINQGATYNDQAQFSNGHCYIIYATNGEGAQPISGSTIHSTASAIISNCGHHCGSYGTNNCPNCHVTVNYRS
;
A
#
# COMPACT_ATOMS: atom_id res chain seq x y z
N MET A 1 5.29 -31.81 -43.11
CA MET A 1 5.96 -31.86 -41.80
C MET A 1 5.16 -30.99 -40.85
N LEU A 2 4.52 -31.59 -39.84
CA LEU A 2 3.77 -30.90 -38.79
C LEU A 2 4.77 -30.43 -37.72
N VAL A 3 4.80 -29.14 -37.43
CA VAL A 3 5.46 -28.61 -36.22
C VAL A 3 4.35 -28.18 -35.26
N CYS A 4 4.10 -28.98 -34.23
CA CYS A 4 3.29 -28.57 -33.08
C CYS A 4 4.16 -27.66 -32.20
N SER A 5 3.91 -26.35 -32.25
CA SER A 5 4.41 -25.41 -31.25
C SER A 5 3.51 -25.46 -30.01
N SER A 6 4.01 -26.07 -28.94
CA SER A 6 3.39 -26.04 -27.62
C SER A 6 3.51 -24.63 -27.03
N LYS A 7 2.44 -23.83 -27.07
CA LYS A 7 2.34 -22.64 -26.21
C LYS A 7 2.25 -23.12 -24.77
N ALA A 8 3.29 -22.88 -23.98
CA ALA A 8 3.20 -22.94 -22.53
C ALA A 8 2.25 -21.84 -22.07
N SER A 9 0.99 -22.19 -21.79
CA SER A 9 0.10 -21.32 -21.04
C SER A 9 0.60 -21.29 -19.60
N SER A 10 1.39 -20.26 -19.26
CA SER A 10 1.58 -19.88 -17.87
C SER A 10 0.21 -19.51 -17.33
N LEU A 11 -0.41 -20.44 -16.59
CA LEU A 11 -1.58 -20.17 -15.77
C LEU A 11 -1.14 -19.19 -14.68
N ILE A 12 -1.17 -17.90 -15.00
CA ILE A 12 -1.10 -16.83 -14.01
C ILE A 12 -2.44 -16.92 -13.28
N SER A 13 -2.50 -17.73 -12.23
CA SER A 13 -3.55 -17.60 -11.25
C SER A 13 -3.57 -16.13 -10.79
N PRO A 14 -4.73 -15.48 -10.71
CA PRO A 14 -4.80 -14.14 -10.14
C PRO A 14 -4.11 -14.18 -8.79
N ILE A 15 -3.06 -13.38 -8.62
CA ILE A 15 -2.46 -13.16 -7.32
C ILE A 15 -3.62 -12.72 -6.41
N PRO A 16 -3.90 -13.43 -5.31
CA PRO A 16 -4.96 -13.00 -4.41
C PRO A 16 -4.63 -11.57 -4.01
N LEU A 17 -5.56 -10.66 -4.32
CA LEU A 17 -5.47 -9.29 -3.88
C LEU A 17 -5.32 -9.31 -2.37
N TYR A 18 -4.35 -8.56 -1.86
CA TYR A 18 -4.24 -8.29 -0.43
C TYR A 18 -5.63 -7.92 0.11
N GLY A 19 -6.00 -8.46 1.27
CA GLY A 19 -7.29 -8.23 1.90
C GLY A 19 -7.42 -6.78 2.39
N ASN A 20 -7.81 -5.88 1.49
CA ASN A 20 -8.03 -4.47 1.81
C ASN A 20 -8.95 -4.33 3.01
N ASN A 21 -8.50 -3.60 4.02
CA ASN A 21 -9.25 -3.41 5.25
C ASN A 21 -9.07 -1.99 5.79
N CYS A 22 -9.99 -1.60 6.66
CA CYS A 22 -9.91 -0.37 7.44
C CYS A 22 -9.50 -0.69 8.89
N GLU A 23 -8.69 -1.72 9.10
CA GLU A 23 -8.17 -2.02 10.43
C GLU A 23 -6.99 -1.10 10.74
N GLY A 24 -6.87 -0.71 12.01
CA GLY A 24 -5.84 0.20 12.46
C GLY A 24 -5.99 0.49 13.94
N SER A 25 -5.20 1.42 14.44
CA SER A 25 -5.31 1.87 15.81
C SER A 25 -6.70 2.46 16.08
N SER A 26 -7.35 2.04 17.16
CA SER A 26 -8.59 2.67 17.64
C SER A 26 -8.41 4.16 17.96
N VAL A 27 -7.16 4.61 18.10
CA VAL A 27 -6.77 5.99 18.36
C VAL A 27 -6.93 6.87 17.12
N CYS A 28 -6.95 6.30 15.91
CA CYS A 28 -7.10 7.06 14.68
C CYS A 28 -8.41 7.88 14.63
N SER A 29 -9.51 7.31 15.15
CA SER A 29 -10.80 8.01 15.25
C SER A 29 -10.82 9.06 16.35
N SER A 30 -10.03 8.86 17.41
CA SER A 30 -10.01 9.75 18.59
C SER A 30 -9.20 11.02 18.36
N TYR A 31 -8.14 10.95 17.55
CA TYR A 31 -7.22 12.08 17.32
C TYR A 31 -7.42 12.78 15.97
N ASN A 32 -8.35 12.31 15.13
CA ASN A 32 -8.60 12.84 13.79
C ASN A 32 -7.29 13.18 13.05
N ILE A 33 -6.52 12.15 12.70
CA ILE A 33 -5.21 12.29 12.07
C ILE A 33 -5.26 12.76 10.60
N GLY A 34 -6.41 13.20 10.10
CA GLY A 34 -6.61 13.52 8.68
C GLY A 34 -5.62 14.57 8.16
N SER A 35 -5.40 15.67 8.89
CA SER A 35 -4.45 16.72 8.50
C SER A 35 -3.00 16.22 8.47
N ASP A 36 -2.63 15.43 9.48
CA ASP A 36 -1.29 14.84 9.60
C ASP A 36 -1.04 13.87 8.45
N CYS A 37 -2.05 13.10 8.05
CA CYS A 37 -1.98 12.22 6.89
C CYS A 37 -1.86 12.98 5.57
N GLN A 38 -2.48 14.14 5.41
CA GLN A 38 -2.20 15.00 4.25
C GLN A 38 -0.73 15.45 4.24
N GLY A 39 -0.18 15.79 5.41
CA GLY A 39 1.25 16.07 5.57
C GLY A 39 2.14 14.87 5.23
N GLY A 40 1.72 13.65 5.57
CA GLY A 40 2.40 12.41 5.20
C GLY A 40 2.39 12.14 3.69
N LEU A 41 1.24 12.32 3.04
CA LEU A 41 1.09 12.19 1.59
C LEU A 41 2.03 13.14 0.83
N ALA A 42 2.18 14.38 1.32
CA ALA A 42 3.05 15.39 0.72
C ALA A 42 4.55 15.03 0.75
N LEU A 43 4.97 14.11 1.64
CA LEU A 43 6.35 13.62 1.70
C LEU A 43 6.65 12.56 0.63
N ILE A 44 5.62 11.98 0.01
CA ILE A 44 5.78 10.93 -0.99
C ILE A 44 6.22 11.57 -2.30
N ASN A 45 7.47 11.34 -2.72
CA ASN A 45 7.90 11.72 -4.06
C ASN A 45 7.29 10.75 -5.08
N GLN A 46 6.25 11.21 -5.77
CA GLN A 46 5.49 10.37 -6.69
C GLN A 46 6.31 9.86 -7.89
N GLY A 47 7.40 10.53 -8.25
CA GLY A 47 8.32 10.12 -9.33
C GLY A 47 9.44 9.17 -8.88
N ALA A 48 9.58 8.91 -7.58
CA ALA A 48 10.57 7.98 -7.05
C ALA A 48 10.05 6.53 -7.05
N THR A 49 10.97 5.59 -6.90
CA THR A 49 10.67 4.16 -6.67
C THR A 49 11.06 3.82 -5.24
N TYR A 50 10.18 3.09 -4.54
CA TYR A 50 10.34 2.73 -3.15
C TYR A 50 10.30 1.22 -2.97
N ASN A 51 11.05 0.75 -1.97
CA ASN A 51 11.15 -0.66 -1.59
C ASN A 51 10.44 -0.90 -0.25
N ASP A 52 10.45 -2.16 0.19
CA ASP A 52 9.90 -2.58 1.48
C ASP A 52 10.32 -1.64 2.62
N GLN A 53 9.39 -1.38 3.53
CA GLN A 53 9.52 -0.52 4.69
C GLN A 53 9.77 0.97 4.40
N ALA A 54 9.48 1.44 3.18
CA ALA A 54 9.46 2.88 2.91
C ALA A 54 8.36 3.56 3.73
N GLN A 55 8.74 4.60 4.49
CA GLN A 55 7.87 5.27 5.46
C GLN A 55 7.75 6.76 5.19
N PHE A 56 6.55 7.28 5.40
CA PHE A 56 6.19 8.69 5.23
C PHE A 56 5.32 9.10 6.41
N SER A 57 5.97 9.53 7.49
CA SER A 57 5.30 9.93 8.73
C SER A 57 5.28 11.44 8.87
N ASN A 58 4.16 11.99 9.33
CA ASN A 58 4.05 13.38 9.70
C ASN A 58 3.08 13.49 10.89
N GLY A 59 3.48 14.21 11.94
CA GLY A 59 2.71 14.29 13.19
C GLY A 59 2.35 12.90 13.72
N HIS A 60 1.05 12.69 13.95
CA HIS A 60 0.47 11.43 14.40
C HIS A 60 0.12 10.45 13.27
N CYS A 61 0.29 10.84 12.00
CA CYS A 61 0.05 9.93 10.89
C CYS A 61 1.30 9.17 10.48
N TYR A 62 1.12 7.88 10.26
CA TYR A 62 2.13 6.94 9.81
C TYR A 62 1.66 6.27 8.51
N ILE A 63 2.42 6.46 7.43
CA ILE A 63 2.21 5.77 6.15
C ILE A 63 3.43 4.88 5.89
N ILE A 64 3.20 3.60 5.57
CA ILE A 64 4.26 2.65 5.24
C ILE A 64 3.88 1.77 4.04
N TYR A 65 4.84 1.49 3.17
CA TYR A 65 4.76 0.39 2.23
C TYR A 65 5.46 -0.85 2.79
N ALA A 66 4.78 -2.00 2.84
CA ALA A 66 5.30 -3.24 3.38
C ALA A 66 5.06 -4.43 2.43
N THR A 67 6.06 -5.31 2.30
CA THR A 67 6.01 -6.52 1.44
C THR A 67 5.78 -7.80 2.23
N ASN A 68 5.82 -7.75 3.57
CA ASN A 68 5.66 -8.90 4.46
C ASN A 68 6.58 -10.10 4.12
N GLY A 69 7.82 -9.81 3.72
CA GLY A 69 8.81 -10.85 3.45
C GLY A 69 8.81 -11.41 2.02
N GLU A 70 8.02 -10.84 1.10
CA GLU A 70 7.98 -11.19 -0.34
C GLU A 70 9.24 -10.73 -1.11
N GLY A 71 10.24 -10.19 -0.40
CA GLY A 71 11.49 -9.71 -0.97
C GLY A 71 11.37 -8.35 -1.65
N ALA A 72 12.27 -8.11 -2.62
CA ALA A 72 12.34 -6.85 -3.34
C ALA A 72 11.13 -6.70 -4.27
N GLN A 73 10.22 -5.83 -3.88
CA GLN A 73 8.98 -5.54 -4.60
C GLN A 73 8.88 -4.03 -4.80
N PRO A 74 9.68 -3.44 -5.71
CA PRO A 74 9.70 -1.99 -5.89
C PRO A 74 8.38 -1.48 -6.49
N ILE A 75 7.85 -0.39 -5.95
CA ILE A 75 6.68 0.31 -6.49
C ILE A 75 6.95 1.81 -6.61
N SER A 76 6.22 2.49 -7.48
CA SER A 76 6.32 3.95 -7.60
C SER A 76 5.74 4.66 -6.38
N GLY A 77 6.28 5.85 -6.08
CA GLY A 77 5.69 6.74 -5.09
C GLY A 77 4.24 7.12 -5.44
N SER A 78 3.90 7.22 -6.73
CA SER A 78 2.52 7.44 -7.17
C SER A 78 1.56 6.33 -6.74
N THR A 79 2.00 5.06 -6.76
CA THR A 79 1.20 3.94 -6.23
C THR A 79 1.01 4.07 -4.73
N ILE A 80 2.08 4.36 -3.98
CA ILE A 80 1.98 4.55 -2.52
C ILE A 80 1.02 5.69 -2.18
N HIS A 81 1.19 6.84 -2.84
CA HIS A 81 0.35 8.02 -2.64
C HIS A 81 -1.12 7.72 -2.92
N SER A 82 -1.40 7.08 -4.05
CA SER A 82 -2.78 6.75 -4.46
C SER A 82 -3.43 5.76 -3.50
N THR A 83 -2.70 4.71 -3.10
CA THR A 83 -3.20 3.71 -2.14
C THR A 83 -3.44 4.32 -0.76
N ALA A 84 -2.51 5.12 -0.23
CA ALA A 84 -2.69 5.82 1.04
C ALA A 84 -3.87 6.82 0.99
N SER A 85 -4.00 7.58 -0.11
CA SER A 85 -5.12 8.49 -0.32
C SER A 85 -6.48 7.76 -0.33
N ALA A 86 -6.52 6.58 -0.95
CA ALA A 86 -7.72 5.75 -0.96
C ALA A 86 -8.10 5.27 0.45
N ILE A 87 -7.13 4.86 1.28
CA ILE A 87 -7.38 4.48 2.69
C ILE A 87 -7.94 5.66 3.46
N ILE A 88 -7.31 6.84 3.37
CA ILE A 88 -7.73 8.05 4.08
C ILE A 88 -9.15 8.46 3.69
N SER A 89 -9.52 8.31 2.41
CA SER A 89 -10.85 8.67 1.90
C SER A 89 -11.93 7.64 2.21
N ASN A 90 -11.61 6.34 2.17
CA ASN A 90 -12.60 5.27 2.25
C ASN A 90 -12.80 4.74 3.67
N CYS A 91 -11.77 4.82 4.51
CA CYS A 91 -11.85 4.40 5.90
C CYS A 91 -12.29 5.59 6.75
N GLY A 92 -13.45 5.48 7.41
CA GLY A 92 -14.07 6.60 8.15
C GLY A 92 -13.23 7.16 9.32
N HIS A 93 -12.18 6.46 9.73
CA HIS A 93 -11.20 6.91 10.73
C HIS A 93 -9.78 7.05 10.15
N HIS A 94 -9.63 7.14 8.83
CA HIS A 94 -8.39 7.38 8.10
C HIS A 94 -7.28 6.33 8.25
N CYS A 95 -7.55 5.17 8.84
CA CYS A 95 -6.58 4.09 9.02
C CYS A 95 -7.04 2.81 8.32
N GLY A 96 -6.08 2.03 7.85
CA GLY A 96 -6.35 0.85 7.04
C GLY A 96 -5.10 0.34 6.35
N SER A 97 -5.25 -0.79 5.68
CA SER A 97 -4.19 -1.45 4.91
C SER A 97 -4.73 -1.94 3.58
N TYR A 98 -4.24 -1.40 2.46
CA TYR A 98 -4.69 -1.74 1.10
C TYR A 98 -3.54 -2.28 0.25
N GLY A 99 -3.85 -3.27 -0.58
CA GLY A 99 -2.91 -3.89 -1.50
C GLY A 99 -2.38 -2.96 -2.58
N THR A 100 -1.17 -3.24 -3.06
CA THR A 100 -0.50 -2.50 -4.15
C THR A 100 -0.40 -3.28 -5.46
N ASN A 101 -0.99 -4.48 -5.53
CA ASN A 101 -1.14 -5.33 -6.73
C ASN A 101 0.16 -5.80 -7.41
N ASN A 102 1.31 -5.62 -6.76
CA ASN A 102 2.60 -6.09 -7.24
C ASN A 102 3.04 -7.41 -6.58
N CYS A 103 2.51 -7.75 -5.41
CA CYS A 103 2.67 -9.08 -4.81
C CYS A 103 1.48 -9.40 -3.87
N PRO A 104 1.25 -10.68 -3.50
CA PRO A 104 0.08 -11.10 -2.73
C PRO A 104 -0.03 -10.41 -1.36
N ASN A 105 1.12 -10.19 -0.72
CA ASN A 105 1.19 -9.62 0.63
C ASN A 105 1.65 -8.15 0.65
N CYS A 106 1.85 -7.54 -0.52
CA CYS A 106 2.31 -6.16 -0.66
C CYS A 106 1.17 -5.19 -0.43
N HIS A 107 1.36 -4.24 0.49
CA HIS A 107 0.33 -3.31 0.88
C HIS A 107 0.91 -1.99 1.40
N VAL A 108 0.07 -0.96 1.38
CA VAL A 108 0.31 0.29 2.09
C VAL A 108 -0.58 0.32 3.32
N THR A 109 -0.02 0.70 4.45
CA THR A 109 -0.74 0.92 5.70
C THR A 109 -0.76 2.41 6.03
N VAL A 110 -1.91 2.92 6.45
CA VAL A 110 -2.05 4.22 7.12
C VAL A 110 -2.49 3.95 8.56
N ASN A 111 -1.75 4.46 9.53
CA ASN A 111 -2.06 4.25 10.95
C ASN A 111 -1.69 5.46 11.82
N TYR A 112 -2.15 5.45 13.07
CA TYR A 112 -1.71 6.38 14.12
C TYR A 112 -0.32 6.01 14.66
N ARG A 113 0.51 7.03 14.95
CA ARG A 113 1.73 6.95 15.75
C ARG A 113 1.71 7.99 16.87
N SER A 114 2.13 7.59 18.08
CA SER A 114 2.28 8.48 19.24
C SER A 114 3.55 9.32 19.16
#